data_AF-A0A7R9VEG6-F1
#
_entry.id   AF-A0A7R9VEG6-F1
#
_cell.length_a   1.000
_cell.length_b   1.000
_cell.length_c   1.000
_cell.angle_alpha   90.00
_cell.angle_beta   90.00
_cell.angle_gamma   90.00
#
_symmetry.space_group_name_H-M   'P 1'
#
loop_
_entity.id
_entity.type
_entity.pdbx_description
1 polymer ?
#
loop_
_entity_poly.entity_id
_entity_poly.type
_entity_poly.pdbx_seq_one_letter_code
_entity_poly.pdbx_strand_id
1 'polypeptide(L)'
;NGIRTEDSNATSGSTNQGFGNATNSSNGRKERFGANCPLAVQENVGLFDDSQSNSTVKNNFRDVVLLVACNFAYKDFLTNWQFLASKLHLQWAVLAMDEELYNYLGNQTAVSSDPNFAVGGEQTFRAPGFNTLSCNKIRMVLSIVENCNVDV
;
A
#
# COMPACT_ATOMS: atom_id res chain seq x y z
N ASN A 1 -26.06 -75.01 -18.78
CA ASN A 1 -27.38 -74.87 -18.13
C ASN A 1 -27.35 -73.67 -17.18
N GLY A 2 -28.11 -72.61 -17.53
CA GLY A 2 -28.52 -71.43 -16.71
C GLY A 2 -27.42 -70.38 -16.44
N ILE A 3 -27.37 -69.15 -16.98
CA ILE A 3 -28.27 -67.97 -17.15
C ILE A 3 -28.43 -67.09 -15.87
N ARG A 4 -27.73 -65.91 -15.90
CA ARG A 4 -28.06 -64.51 -15.43
C ARG A 4 -28.44 -64.28 -13.94
N THR A 5 -28.11 -63.19 -13.24
CA THR A 5 -27.97 -61.72 -13.48
C THR A 5 -26.98 -61.11 -12.45
N GLU A 6 -26.05 -60.23 -12.83
CA GLU A 6 -26.09 -58.75 -12.66
C GLU A 6 -26.76 -58.23 -11.38
N ASP A 7 -25.98 -57.59 -10.50
CA ASP A 7 -26.26 -56.21 -10.08
C ASP A 7 -24.99 -55.52 -9.54
N SER A 8 -24.79 -54.32 -10.08
CA SER A 8 -23.66 -53.44 -9.93
C SER A 8 -23.85 -52.53 -8.73
N ASN A 9 -22.85 -52.38 -7.87
CA ASN A 9 -22.82 -51.27 -6.90
C ASN A 9 -21.51 -50.50 -7.02
N ALA A 10 -21.62 -49.37 -7.72
CA ALA A 10 -20.56 -48.39 -7.90
C ALA A 10 -20.34 -47.63 -6.58
N THR A 11 -19.15 -47.77 -6.00
CA THR A 11 -18.70 -46.91 -4.91
C THR A 11 -17.84 -45.80 -5.51
N SER A 12 -18.45 -44.63 -5.66
CA SER A 12 -17.83 -43.38 -6.09
C SER A 12 -16.91 -42.82 -5.00
N GLY A 13 -15.61 -43.13 -5.10
CA GLY A 13 -14.56 -42.46 -4.34
C GLY A 13 -14.26 -41.09 -4.96
N SER A 14 -14.94 -40.05 -4.49
CA SER A 14 -14.63 -38.66 -4.83
C SER A 14 -13.36 -38.22 -4.09
N THR A 15 -12.23 -38.22 -4.79
CA THR A 15 -10.98 -37.60 -4.32
C THR A 15 -11.12 -36.09 -4.49
N ASN A 16 -11.61 -35.41 -3.46
CA ASN A 16 -11.67 -33.95 -3.42
C ASN A 16 -10.25 -33.38 -3.51
N GLN A 17 -9.96 -32.78 -4.65
CA GLN A 17 -8.82 -31.90 -4.88
C GLN A 17 -8.91 -30.71 -3.91
N GLY A 18 -8.02 -30.67 -2.94
CA GLY A 18 -7.80 -29.50 -2.09
C GLY A 18 -7.03 -28.42 -2.87
N PHE A 19 -7.68 -27.79 -3.84
CA PHE A 19 -7.22 -26.48 -4.32
C PHE A 19 -7.55 -25.47 -3.23
N GLY A 20 -6.50 -25.01 -2.53
CA GLY A 20 -6.59 -23.96 -1.54
C GLY A 20 -7.24 -22.72 -2.15
N ASN A 21 -8.45 -22.43 -1.69
CA ASN A 21 -9.19 -21.24 -2.08
C ASN A 21 -8.42 -20.00 -1.62
N ALA A 22 -7.90 -19.24 -2.58
CA ALA A 22 -7.31 -17.91 -2.40
C ALA A 22 -8.40 -16.86 -2.14
N THR A 23 -9.26 -17.11 -1.15
CA THR A 23 -10.35 -16.20 -0.76
C THR A 23 -10.15 -15.84 0.71
N ASN A 24 -9.39 -14.77 0.98
CA ASN A 24 -9.50 -13.87 2.15
C ASN A 24 -8.24 -12.99 2.37
N SER A 25 -7.60 -12.48 1.30
CA SER A 25 -6.44 -11.58 1.45
C SER A 25 -6.83 -10.18 1.94
N SER A 26 -8.05 -9.70 1.66
CA SER A 26 -8.50 -8.35 2.02
C SER A 26 -8.93 -8.19 3.47
N ASN A 27 -9.49 -9.22 4.11
CA ASN A 27 -9.88 -9.16 5.53
C ASN A 27 -8.66 -9.27 6.46
N GLY A 28 -7.69 -10.14 6.15
CA GLY A 28 -6.47 -10.29 6.96
C GLY A 28 -5.56 -9.07 6.92
N ARG A 29 -5.59 -8.26 5.84
CA ARG A 29 -4.82 -7.01 5.77
C ARG A 29 -5.41 -5.88 6.59
N LYS A 30 -6.70 -5.86 6.92
CA LYS A 30 -7.31 -4.76 7.69
C LYS A 30 -7.10 -4.90 9.19
N GLU A 31 -7.00 -6.13 9.70
CA GLU A 31 -6.82 -6.39 11.15
C GLU A 31 -5.40 -6.09 11.66
N ARG A 32 -4.42 -5.84 10.77
CA ARG A 32 -3.02 -5.57 11.16
C ARG A 32 -2.71 -4.13 11.52
N PHE A 33 -3.57 -3.19 11.11
CA PHE A 33 -3.32 -1.77 11.26
C PHE A 33 -4.03 -1.19 12.48
N GLY A 34 -3.41 -0.21 13.15
CA GLY A 34 -4.08 0.54 14.20
C GLY A 34 -5.26 1.35 13.65
N ALA A 35 -6.19 1.71 14.53
CA ALA A 35 -7.42 2.43 14.18
C ALA A 35 -7.20 3.76 13.43
N ASN A 36 -6.02 4.36 13.60
CA ASN A 36 -5.66 5.66 13.01
C ASN A 36 -4.74 5.53 11.79
N CYS A 37 -4.49 4.32 11.28
CA CYS A 37 -3.64 4.17 10.10
C CYS A 37 -4.32 4.76 8.86
N PRO A 38 -3.69 5.68 8.10
CA PRO A 38 -4.30 6.27 6.92
C PRO A 38 -4.62 5.23 5.84
N LEU A 39 -5.75 5.39 5.15
CA LEU A 39 -6.18 4.46 4.09
C LEU A 39 -5.09 4.28 3.01
N ALA A 40 -4.43 5.37 2.61
CA ALA A 40 -3.32 5.31 1.66
C ALA A 40 -2.19 4.35 2.07
N VAL A 41 -1.88 4.25 3.37
CA VAL A 41 -0.87 3.30 3.87
C VAL A 41 -1.45 1.88 3.88
N GLN A 42 -2.71 1.72 4.29
CA GLN A 42 -3.34 0.41 4.36
C GLN A 42 -3.40 -0.30 3.01
N GLU A 43 -3.68 0.46 1.95
CA GLU A 43 -3.83 -0.03 0.57
C GLU A 43 -2.47 -0.25 -0.12
N ASN A 44 -1.41 0.44 0.30
CA ASN A 44 -0.11 0.46 -0.38
C ASN A 44 1.08 -0.08 0.42
N VAL A 45 0.87 -0.73 1.57
CA VAL A 45 1.96 -1.45 2.24
C VAL A 45 2.31 -2.73 1.46
N GLY A 46 3.61 -3.02 1.42
CA GLY A 46 4.21 -3.99 0.53
C GLY A 46 4.96 -3.24 -0.56
N LEU A 47 6.30 -3.17 -0.49
CA LEU A 47 7.08 -2.36 -1.45
C LEU A 47 6.83 -2.77 -2.92
N PHE A 48 6.57 -4.05 -3.15
CA PHE A 48 6.36 -4.62 -4.47
C PHE A 48 4.92 -5.12 -4.62
N ASP A 49 4.31 -4.87 -5.78
CA ASP A 49 3.02 -5.46 -6.14
C ASP A 49 3.15 -6.99 -6.20
N ASP A 50 2.44 -7.68 -5.30
CA ASP A 50 2.45 -9.14 -5.17
C ASP A 50 2.12 -9.88 -6.48
N SER A 51 1.25 -9.27 -7.30
CA SER A 51 0.69 -9.86 -8.52
C SER A 51 1.53 -9.59 -9.77
N GLN A 52 2.29 -8.50 -9.78
CA GLN A 52 3.03 -8.06 -10.97
C GLN A 52 4.56 -8.16 -10.81
N SER A 53 5.08 -8.01 -9.59
CA SER A 53 6.52 -8.01 -9.36
C SER A 53 7.14 -9.41 -9.38
N ASN A 54 8.23 -9.55 -10.13
CA ASN A 54 9.06 -10.75 -10.18
C ASN A 54 10.26 -10.69 -9.20
N SER A 55 10.31 -9.69 -8.33
CA SER A 55 11.39 -9.51 -7.36
C SER A 55 11.48 -10.70 -6.40
N THR A 56 12.67 -11.30 -6.29
CA THR A 56 12.93 -12.43 -5.37
C THR A 56 12.88 -12.03 -3.91
N VAL A 57 12.99 -10.74 -3.60
CA VAL A 57 12.97 -10.19 -2.23
C VAL A 57 11.61 -9.63 -1.84
N LYS A 58 10.55 -9.77 -2.65
CA LYS A 58 9.24 -9.17 -2.36
C LYS A 58 8.69 -9.50 -0.97
N ASN A 59 8.89 -10.74 -0.53
CA ASN A 59 8.44 -11.23 0.78
C ASN A 59 9.17 -10.54 1.95
N ASN A 60 10.40 -10.06 1.73
CA ASN A 60 11.18 -9.32 2.74
C ASN A 60 10.62 -7.91 2.98
N PHE A 61 9.83 -7.36 2.05
CA PHE A 61 9.30 -6.00 2.11
C PHE A 61 7.76 -5.96 2.20
N ARG A 62 7.12 -7.05 2.63
CA ARG A 62 5.66 -7.16 2.71
C ARG A 62 5.02 -6.23 3.77
N ASP A 63 5.81 -5.88 4.79
CA ASP A 63 5.41 -5.04 5.92
C ASP A 63 6.06 -3.64 5.85
N VAL A 64 6.59 -3.28 4.67
CA VAL A 64 7.27 -2.00 4.37
C VAL A 64 6.37 -1.14 3.50
N VAL A 65 6.26 0.16 3.79
CA VAL A 65 5.58 1.14 2.93
C VAL A 65 6.58 2.16 2.39
N LEU A 66 6.59 2.33 1.06
CA LEU A 66 7.37 3.40 0.43
C LEU A 66 6.59 4.71 0.49
N LEU A 67 7.17 5.74 1.13
CA LEU A 67 6.55 7.04 1.27
C LEU A 67 7.26 8.10 0.42
N VAL A 68 6.48 8.88 -0.33
CA VAL A 68 6.97 10.01 -1.13
C VAL A 68 6.40 11.31 -0.56
N ALA A 69 7.24 12.15 0.02
CA ALA A 69 6.83 13.46 0.49
C ALA A 69 6.89 14.51 -0.61
N CYS A 70 5.77 15.15 -0.91
CA CYS A 70 5.67 16.15 -1.97
C CYS A 70 4.70 17.27 -1.60
N ASN A 71 4.88 18.44 -2.20
CA ASN A 71 3.93 19.54 -2.14
C ASN A 71 3.46 19.84 -3.59
N PHE A 72 2.40 20.61 -3.76
CA PHE A 72 1.76 20.80 -5.06
C PHE A 72 2.66 21.49 -6.10
N ALA A 73 3.58 22.35 -5.64
CA ALA A 73 4.55 23.02 -6.51
C ALA A 73 5.44 22.03 -7.29
N TYR A 74 5.71 20.85 -6.72
CA TYR A 74 6.51 19.80 -7.37
C TYR A 74 5.66 18.67 -7.98
N LYS A 75 4.37 18.91 -8.27
CA LYS A 75 3.47 17.87 -8.83
C LYS A 75 4.03 17.19 -10.08
N ASP A 76 4.70 17.92 -10.97
CA ASP A 76 5.19 17.37 -12.24
C ASP A 76 6.33 16.37 -11.98
N PHE A 77 7.16 16.61 -10.96
CA PHE A 77 8.16 15.65 -10.50
C PHE A 77 7.50 14.42 -9.89
N LEU A 78 6.43 14.61 -9.12
CA LEU A 78 5.65 13.49 -8.57
C LEU A 78 5.06 12.62 -9.69
N THR A 79 4.50 13.22 -10.74
CA THR A 79 3.97 12.49 -11.91
C THR A 79 5.06 11.70 -12.65
N ASN A 80 6.24 12.28 -12.83
CA ASN A 80 7.37 11.55 -13.43
C ASN A 80 7.80 10.36 -12.58
N TRP A 81 7.85 10.54 -11.26
CA TRP A 81 8.18 9.48 -10.32
C TRP A 81 7.11 8.37 -10.32
N GLN A 82 5.82 8.74 -10.38
CA GLN A 82 4.69 7.80 -10.48
C GLN A 82 4.83 6.87 -11.68
N PHE A 83 5.18 7.43 -12.84
CA PHE A 83 5.40 6.66 -14.05
C PHE A 83 6.52 5.62 -13.88
N LEU A 84 7.63 6.01 -13.24
CA LEU A 84 8.74 5.09 -12.99
C LEU A 84 8.37 4.01 -11.95
N ALA A 85 7.71 4.38 -10.86
CA ALA A 85 7.27 3.46 -9.82
C ALA A 85 6.30 2.40 -10.38
N SER A 86 5.37 2.81 -11.26
CA SER A 86 4.45 1.91 -11.95
C SER A 86 5.17 0.90 -12.84
N LYS A 87 6.18 1.34 -13.61
CA LYS A 87 7.01 0.43 -14.43
C LYS A 87 7.79 -0.60 -13.62
N LEU A 88 8.13 -0.27 -12.39
CA LEU A 88 8.83 -1.14 -11.46
C LEU A 88 7.87 -1.96 -10.57
N HIS A 89 6.56 -1.83 -10.77
CA HIS A 89 5.52 -2.48 -9.98
C HIS A 89 5.68 -2.24 -8.48
N LEU A 90 6.00 -1.01 -8.09
CA LEU A 90 6.13 -0.59 -6.71
C LEU A 90 4.77 -0.13 -6.16
N GLN A 91 4.49 -0.46 -4.90
CA GLN A 91 3.41 0.18 -4.13
C GLN A 91 3.99 1.25 -3.23
N TRP A 92 3.21 2.31 -3.01
CA TRP A 92 3.69 3.52 -2.35
C TRP A 92 2.53 4.45 -1.97
N ALA A 93 2.77 5.36 -1.05
CA ALA A 93 1.83 6.41 -0.67
C ALA A 93 2.52 7.79 -0.64
N VAL A 94 1.72 8.85 -0.77
CA VAL A 94 2.19 10.24 -0.73
C VAL A 94 1.98 10.85 0.64
N LEU A 95 3.01 11.51 1.16
CA LEU A 95 2.84 12.49 2.24
C LEU A 95 2.59 13.85 1.57
N ALA A 96 1.33 14.24 1.53
CA ALA A 96 0.92 15.51 0.92
C ALA A 96 1.20 16.63 1.91
N MET A 97 2.17 17.48 1.57
CA MET A 97 2.68 18.54 2.44
C MET A 97 1.83 19.83 2.41
N ASP A 98 0.82 19.86 1.55
CA ASP A 98 -0.21 20.89 1.47
C ASP A 98 -1.57 20.27 1.10
N GLU A 99 -2.64 21.02 1.36
CA GLU A 99 -4.01 20.59 1.14
C GLU A 99 -4.34 20.46 -0.36
N GLU A 100 -3.73 21.29 -1.21
CA GLU A 100 -3.97 21.27 -2.65
C GLU A 100 -3.55 19.93 -3.27
N LEU A 101 -2.39 19.41 -2.89
CA LEU A 101 -1.92 18.11 -3.33
C LEU A 101 -2.75 16.97 -2.75
N TYR A 102 -3.17 17.05 -1.48
CA TYR A 102 -4.03 16.03 -0.88
C TYR A 102 -5.38 15.94 -1.61
N ASN A 103 -6.00 17.09 -1.90
CA ASN A 103 -7.26 17.17 -2.64
C ASN A 103 -7.13 16.66 -4.08
N TYR A 104 -5.97 16.88 -4.72
CA TYR A 104 -5.68 16.38 -6.05
C TYR A 104 -5.54 14.85 -6.10
N LEU A 105 -4.87 14.25 -5.11
CA LEU A 105 -4.56 12.80 -5.10
C LEU A 105 -5.62 11.92 -4.44
N GLY A 106 -6.36 12.46 -3.47
CA GLY A 106 -7.34 11.72 -2.68
C GLY A 106 -6.73 10.84 -1.57
N ASN A 107 -7.61 10.37 -0.68
CA ASN A 107 -7.25 9.66 0.55
C ASN A 107 -6.72 8.22 0.35
N GLN A 108 -6.90 7.65 -0.84
CA GLN A 108 -6.38 6.33 -1.22
C GLN A 108 -4.89 6.38 -1.59
N THR A 109 -4.42 7.54 -2.03
CA THR A 109 -3.03 7.71 -2.50
C THR A 109 -2.22 8.57 -1.54
N ALA A 110 -2.86 9.52 -0.87
CA ALA A 110 -2.18 10.52 -0.05
C ALA A 110 -2.60 10.49 1.42
N VAL A 111 -1.65 10.85 2.27
CA VAL A 111 -1.82 11.19 3.67
C VAL A 111 -1.72 12.70 3.81
N SER A 112 -2.74 13.33 4.39
CA SER A 112 -2.77 14.77 4.59
C SER A 112 -1.81 15.19 5.69
N SER A 113 -1.07 16.28 5.48
CA SER A 113 -0.30 16.93 6.54
C SER A 113 -1.21 17.59 7.58
N ASP A 114 -0.75 17.68 8.82
CA ASP A 114 -1.36 18.55 9.82
C ASP A 114 -1.31 20.03 9.33
N PRO A 115 -2.45 20.73 9.25
CA PRO A 115 -2.53 22.11 8.76
C PRO A 115 -1.61 23.09 9.49
N ASN A 116 -1.28 22.84 10.76
CA ASN A 116 -0.37 23.70 11.54
C ASN A 116 1.07 23.65 11.03
N PHE A 117 1.41 22.64 10.23
CA PHE A 117 2.74 22.42 9.68
C PHE A 117 2.74 22.31 8.15
N ALA A 118 1.60 22.57 7.51
CA ALA A 118 1.49 22.67 6.06
C ALA A 118 2.21 23.92 5.58
N VAL A 119 2.98 23.79 4.49
CA VAL A 119 3.72 24.91 3.91
C VAL A 119 3.42 24.96 2.42
N GLY A 120 2.71 26.00 1.99
CA GLY A 120 2.39 26.21 0.58
C GLY A 120 3.59 26.70 -0.24
N GLY A 121 3.56 26.40 -1.54
CA GLY A 121 4.53 26.89 -2.52
C GLY A 121 5.95 26.36 -2.36
N GLU A 122 6.87 26.84 -3.20
CA GLU A 122 8.27 26.43 -3.14
C GLU A 122 8.96 27.04 -1.91
N GLN A 123 9.72 26.21 -1.19
CA GLN A 123 10.50 26.64 -0.04
C GLN A 123 12.00 26.60 -0.37
N THR A 124 12.68 27.71 -0.16
CA THR A 124 14.12 27.80 -0.39
C THR A 124 14.90 27.12 0.74
N PHE A 125 16.05 26.53 0.39
CA PHE A 125 16.92 25.90 1.38
C PHE A 125 17.32 26.90 2.48
N ARG A 126 17.27 26.46 3.74
CA ARG A 126 17.55 27.28 4.96
C ARG A 126 16.55 28.42 5.22
N ALA A 127 15.41 28.46 4.55
CA ALA A 127 14.31 29.32 4.98
C ALA A 127 13.56 28.73 6.20
N PRO A 128 12.90 29.55 7.03
CA PRO A 128 12.05 29.04 8.11
C PRO A 128 11.01 28.00 7.64
N GLY A 129 10.39 28.22 6.48
CA GLY A 129 9.44 27.27 5.89
C GLY A 129 10.07 25.94 5.47
N PHE A 130 11.35 25.91 5.12
CA PHE A 130 12.07 24.66 4.82
C PHE A 130 12.25 23.80 6.08
N ASN A 131 12.53 24.41 7.22
CA ASN A 131 12.63 23.69 8.49
C ASN A 131 11.27 23.13 8.91
N THR A 132 10.21 23.93 8.80
CA THR A 132 8.82 23.46 9.04
C THR A 132 8.48 22.27 8.15
N LEU A 133 8.75 22.38 6.84
CA LEU A 133 8.52 21.31 5.88
C LEU A 133 9.31 20.03 6.24
N SER A 134 10.59 20.17 6.58
CA SER A 134 11.47 19.04 6.90
C SER A 134 11.06 18.34 8.19
N CYS A 135 10.75 19.09 9.25
CA CYS A 135 10.24 18.55 10.50
C CYS A 135 8.87 17.87 10.30
N ASN A 136 8.01 18.45 9.46
CA ASN A 136 6.70 17.88 9.19
C ASN A 136 6.80 16.52 8.48
N LYS A 137 7.72 16.35 7.52
CA LYS A 137 7.99 15.04 6.89
C LYS A 137 8.30 13.96 7.93
N ILE A 138 9.22 14.24 8.84
CA ILE A 138 9.61 13.30 9.89
C ILE A 138 8.44 13.02 10.84
N ARG A 139 7.66 14.04 11.22
CA ARG A 139 6.47 13.86 12.07
C ARG A 139 5.44 12.93 11.42
N MET A 140 5.17 13.11 10.13
CA MET A 140 4.22 12.27 9.40
C MET A 140 4.72 10.83 9.30
N VAL A 141 6.01 10.61 9.04
CA VAL A 141 6.63 9.28 9.06
C VAL A 141 6.48 8.62 10.42
N LEU A 142 6.82 9.32 11.51
CA LEU A 142 6.68 8.80 12.87
C LEU A 142 5.22 8.41 13.18
N SER A 143 4.26 9.26 12.81
CA SER A 143 2.83 8.96 12.97
C SER A 143 2.43 7.67 12.23
N ILE A 144 2.96 7.44 11.02
CA ILE A 144 2.68 6.22 10.27
C ILE A 144 3.27 4.99 10.96
N VAL A 145 4.54 5.05 11.37
CA VAL A 145 5.20 3.93 12.08
C VAL A 145 4.43 3.59 13.37
N GLU A 146 4.05 4.60 14.15
CA GLU A 146 3.32 4.43 15.42
C GLU A 146 1.90 3.89 15.24
N ASN A 147 1.17 4.32 14.20
CA ASN A 147 -0.24 3.97 14.03
C ASN A 147 -0.48 2.77 13.11
N CYS A 148 0.46 2.42 12.23
CA CYS A 148 0.27 1.39 11.21
C CYS A 148 1.05 0.10 11.48
N ASN A 149 2.03 0.08 12.40
CA ASN A 149 2.90 -1.08 12.63
C ASN A 149 3.61 -1.56 11.34
N VAL A 150 4.15 -0.61 10.56
CA VAL A 150 4.88 -0.87 9.31
C VAL A 150 6.27 -0.27 9.36
N ASP A 151 7.17 -0.86 8.59
CA ASP A 151 8.48 -0.27 8.28
C ASP A 151 8.34 0.79 7.17
N VAL A 152 9.18 1.83 7.19
CA VAL A 152 9.19 2.94 6.23
C VAL A 152 10.56 3.10 5.60
#